data_AF-A0A662X2B4-F1
#
_entry.id   AF-A0A662X2B4-F1
#
_cell.length_a   1.000
_cell.length_b   1.000
_cell.length_c   1.000
_cell.angle_alpha   90.00
_cell.angle_beta   90.00
_cell.angle_gamma   90.00
#
_symmetry.space_group_name_H-M   'P 1'
#
loop_
_entity.id
_entity.type
_entity.pdbx_description
1 polymer ?
#
loop_
_entity_poly.entity_id
_entity_poly.type
_entity_poly.pdbx_seq_one_letter_code
_entity_poly.pdbx_strand_id
1 'polypeptide(L)'
;MQIVSSSSCSVAPCRPVVFADTIYYATTDCFDSDRQSYVSNSFTDDNYVLFDRFHSGNCSLQSYYETRVVVASGECLPYALSGITGKKNFSAIALVLKDGSVNVQFFSGVSCASRPKSTSTPSVKTVTNHTCYMSNHWYAGVNSPQTLSSVTTGNVSKTTTASSSDDDTIVHQLGVESDSSGWRLQGATLITVIVVSAALTLGFVAFIIWRRRSKKKKQLQRGSQFVQTDSSIAMMEPDDQVYLAKPPSTRQFQPQSSSTCSTIPE
;
A
#
# COMPACT_ATOMS: atom_id res chain seq x y z
N MET A 1 -10.04 -4.18 4.73
CA MET A 1 -11.21 -3.41 5.22
C MET A 1 -11.15 -1.96 4.75
N GLN A 2 -12.29 -1.35 4.41
CA GLN A 2 -12.40 0.09 4.12
C GLN A 2 -13.53 0.70 4.95
N ILE A 3 -13.27 1.83 5.60
CA ILE A 3 -14.31 2.58 6.34
C ILE A 3 -14.45 3.96 5.70
N VAL A 4 -15.68 4.34 5.36
CA VAL A 4 -16.01 5.62 4.72
C VAL A 4 -17.06 6.35 5.56
N SER A 5 -17.13 7.68 5.49
CA SER A 5 -18.17 8.45 6.18
C SER A 5 -19.57 8.05 5.70
N SER A 6 -20.52 7.94 6.62
CA SER A 6 -21.87 7.45 6.33
C SER A 6 -22.64 8.35 5.36
N SER A 7 -22.33 9.66 5.35
CA SER A 7 -22.92 10.65 4.44
C SER A 7 -22.71 10.36 2.95
N SER A 8 -21.68 9.59 2.59
CA SER A 8 -21.26 9.33 1.20
C SER A 8 -21.02 7.85 0.90
N CYS A 9 -21.48 6.98 1.80
CA CYS A 9 -21.12 5.56 1.79
C CYS A 9 -22.33 4.66 1.54
N SER A 10 -22.11 3.61 0.76
CA SER A 10 -23.01 2.48 0.63
C SER A 10 -22.30 1.26 1.22
N VAL A 11 -22.91 0.64 2.23
CA VAL A 11 -22.34 -0.56 2.86
C VAL A 11 -22.27 -1.65 1.80
N ALA A 12 -21.08 -2.21 1.62
CA ALA A 12 -20.87 -3.33 0.71
C ALA A 12 -20.62 -4.60 1.54
N PRO A 13 -21.45 -5.65 1.41
CA PRO A 13 -21.26 -6.87 2.17
C PRO A 13 -19.93 -7.53 1.84
N CYS A 14 -19.46 -8.37 2.76
CA CYS A 14 -18.23 -9.16 2.60
C CYS A 14 -18.28 -9.93 1.27
N ARG A 15 -17.32 -9.66 0.39
CA ARG A 15 -17.23 -10.34 -0.91
C ARG A 15 -15.82 -10.85 -1.19
N PRO A 16 -15.69 -12.00 -1.87
CA PRO A 16 -14.39 -12.52 -2.28
C PRO A 16 -13.81 -11.64 -3.39
N VAL A 17 -12.50 -11.41 -3.33
CA VAL A 17 -11.72 -10.66 -4.31
C VAL A 17 -10.42 -11.40 -4.54
N VAL A 18 -10.11 -11.70 -5.80
CA VAL A 18 -8.85 -12.34 -6.18
C VAL A 18 -7.72 -11.31 -6.19
N PHE A 19 -6.62 -11.64 -5.53
CA PHE A 19 -5.40 -10.83 -5.47
C PHE A 19 -4.15 -11.72 -5.47
N ALA A 20 -3.28 -11.56 -6.47
CA ALA A 20 -2.07 -12.38 -6.65
C ALA A 20 -2.35 -13.89 -6.51
N ASP A 21 -3.44 -14.36 -7.13
CA ASP A 21 -3.89 -15.77 -7.12
C ASP A 21 -4.45 -16.29 -5.78
N THR A 22 -4.56 -15.44 -4.76
CA THR A 22 -5.23 -15.75 -3.49
C THR A 22 -6.58 -15.04 -3.39
N ILE A 23 -7.57 -15.68 -2.76
CA ILE A 23 -8.86 -15.07 -2.47
C ILE A 23 -8.77 -14.33 -1.14
N TYR A 24 -9.11 -13.04 -1.16
CA TYR A 24 -9.28 -12.22 0.03
C TYR A 24 -10.73 -11.79 0.16
N TYR A 25 -11.15 -11.55 1.39
CA TYR A 25 -12.47 -11.01 1.67
C TYR A 25 -12.37 -9.52 1.97
N ALA A 26 -13.22 -8.73 1.31
CA ALA A 26 -13.26 -7.29 1.48
C ALA A 26 -14.67 -6.82 1.78
N THR A 27 -14.75 -5.87 2.72
CA THR A 27 -15.96 -5.14 3.11
C THR A 27 -15.72 -3.63 3.04
N THR A 28 -16.79 -2.89 2.77
CA THR A 28 -16.85 -1.43 2.93
C THR A 28 -17.90 -1.11 3.96
N ASP A 29 -17.47 -0.54 5.08
CA ASP A 29 -18.33 -0.16 6.19
C ASP A 29 -18.52 1.36 6.22
N CYS A 30 -19.76 1.78 6.49
CA CYS A 30 -20.14 3.18 6.60
C CYS A 30 -20.18 3.56 8.08
N PHE A 31 -19.23 4.37 8.53
CA PHE A 31 -19.06 4.62 9.97
C PHE A 31 -18.62 6.06 10.23
N ASP A 32 -19.40 6.79 11.04
CA ASP A 32 -19.17 8.19 11.38
C ASP A 32 -18.63 8.44 12.79
N SER A 33 -18.77 7.48 13.71
CA SER A 33 -18.23 7.57 15.06
C SER A 33 -17.10 6.57 15.29
N ASP A 34 -16.68 6.34 16.54
CA ASP A 34 -15.46 5.64 16.98
C ASP A 34 -14.94 4.44 16.13
N ARG A 35 -14.19 4.76 15.07
CA ARG A 35 -13.62 3.79 14.11
C ARG A 35 -12.56 2.91 14.76
N GLN A 36 -11.87 3.42 15.78
CA GLN A 36 -10.80 2.70 16.44
C GLN A 36 -11.36 1.53 17.23
N SER A 37 -12.40 1.74 18.03
CA SER A 37 -13.06 0.67 18.76
C SER A 37 -13.68 -0.36 17.82
N TYR A 38 -14.28 0.08 16.72
CA TYR A 38 -14.83 -0.84 15.70
C TYR A 38 -13.75 -1.74 15.09
N VAL A 39 -12.60 -1.18 14.74
CA VAL A 39 -11.48 -1.94 14.18
C VAL A 39 -10.83 -2.84 15.23
N SER A 40 -10.66 -2.36 16.47
CA SER A 40 -10.14 -3.17 17.58
C SER A 40 -10.96 -4.45 17.79
N ASN A 41 -12.29 -4.33 17.77
CA ASN A 41 -13.20 -5.47 17.89
C ASN A 41 -13.18 -6.41 16.67
N SER A 42 -12.66 -5.95 15.53
CA SER A 42 -12.60 -6.73 14.29
C SER A 42 -11.28 -7.49 14.13
N PHE A 43 -10.19 -7.02 14.75
CA PHE A 43 -8.86 -7.61 14.65
C PHE A 43 -8.41 -8.10 16.02
N THR A 44 -9.12 -9.07 16.60
CA THR A 44 -8.88 -9.53 17.98
C THR A 44 -7.54 -10.21 18.20
N ASP A 45 -7.00 -10.85 17.16
CA ASP A 45 -5.80 -11.70 17.27
C ASP A 45 -4.60 -11.12 16.52
N ASP A 46 -4.83 -10.14 15.65
CA ASP A 46 -3.83 -9.54 14.79
C ASP A 46 -3.44 -8.14 15.25
N ASN A 47 -2.15 -7.84 15.13
CA ASN A 47 -1.70 -6.46 15.15
C ASN A 47 -2.16 -5.77 13.86
N TYR A 48 -2.49 -4.49 13.94
CA TYR A 48 -2.94 -3.73 12.78
C TYR A 48 -2.46 -2.28 12.80
N VAL A 49 -2.39 -1.70 11.62
CA VAL A 49 -2.17 -0.27 11.42
C VAL A 49 -3.46 0.32 10.86
N LEU A 50 -4.03 1.28 11.57
CA LEU A 50 -5.16 2.08 11.12
C LEU A 50 -4.69 3.49 10.78
N PHE A 51 -5.20 4.05 9.69
CA PHE A 51 -4.92 5.44 9.36
C PHE A 51 -6.09 6.13 8.66
N ASP A 52 -6.44 7.29 9.20
CA ASP A 52 -7.43 8.20 8.64
C ASP A 52 -6.76 9.05 7.57
N ARG A 53 -7.34 9.09 6.39
CA ARG A 53 -6.77 9.76 5.23
C ARG A 53 -7.52 11.04 4.94
N PHE A 54 -6.73 12.06 4.62
CA PHE A 54 -7.21 13.39 4.36
C PHE A 54 -6.73 13.87 2.99
N HIS A 55 -7.57 14.62 2.29
CA HIS A 55 -7.20 15.26 1.03
C HIS A 55 -6.18 16.39 1.25
N SER A 56 -6.20 17.00 2.43
CA SER A 56 -5.31 18.08 2.82
C SER A 56 -4.21 17.59 3.77
N GLY A 57 -3.01 18.14 3.62
CA GLY A 57 -1.84 17.82 4.44
C GLY A 57 -1.92 18.29 5.90
N ASN A 58 -2.97 19.01 6.29
CA ASN A 58 -3.21 19.45 7.66
C ASN A 58 -4.16 18.54 8.46
N CYS A 59 -4.67 17.46 7.84
CA CYS A 59 -5.60 16.52 8.45
C CYS A 59 -6.86 17.18 9.06
N SER A 60 -7.37 18.23 8.42
CA SER A 60 -8.63 18.85 8.86
C SER A 60 -9.81 17.91 8.64
N LEU A 61 -10.76 17.85 9.58
CA LEU A 61 -11.94 16.99 9.47
C LEU A 61 -12.74 17.21 8.19
N GLN A 62 -12.78 18.44 7.66
CA GLN A 62 -13.44 18.76 6.39
C GLN A 62 -12.79 18.08 5.18
N SER A 63 -11.51 17.69 5.30
CA SER A 63 -10.76 17.02 4.25
C SER A 63 -10.66 15.50 4.44
N TYR A 64 -11.25 14.96 5.50
CA TYR A 64 -11.33 13.51 5.73
C TYR A 64 -12.08 12.84 4.58
N TYR A 65 -11.59 11.68 4.10
CA TYR A 65 -12.29 10.96 3.03
C TYR A 65 -12.36 9.43 3.22
N GLU A 66 -11.40 8.81 3.91
CA GLU A 66 -11.49 7.38 4.23
C GLU A 66 -10.58 7.00 5.39
N THR A 67 -10.94 5.93 6.10
CA THR A 67 -10.04 5.22 7.01
C THR A 67 -9.65 3.89 6.38
N ARG A 68 -8.37 3.55 6.51
CA ARG A 68 -7.81 2.28 6.04
C ARG A 68 -7.23 1.50 7.21
N VAL A 69 -7.33 0.18 7.11
CA VAL A 69 -6.71 -0.76 8.04
C VAL A 69 -5.90 -1.76 7.24
N VAL A 70 -4.66 -2.01 7.69
CA VAL A 70 -3.77 -3.03 7.14
C VAL A 70 -3.27 -3.88 8.30
N VAL A 71 -3.36 -5.21 8.16
CA VAL A 71 -2.81 -6.15 9.13
C VAL A 71 -1.28 -6.00 9.18
N ALA A 72 -0.73 -5.93 10.38
CA ALA A 72 0.68 -5.67 10.62
C ALA A 72 1.49 -6.97 10.79
N SER A 73 1.34 -7.90 9.86
CA SER A 73 2.02 -9.21 9.88
C SER A 73 3.43 -9.19 9.28
N GLY A 74 3.82 -8.11 8.61
CA GLY A 74 5.05 -8.07 7.80
C GLY A 74 4.94 -8.79 6.45
N GLU A 75 3.77 -9.34 6.13
CA GLU A 75 3.50 -10.00 4.86
C GLU A 75 2.97 -9.03 3.81
N CYS A 76 3.02 -9.46 2.55
CA CYS A 76 2.51 -8.70 1.42
C CYS A 76 1.00 -8.90 1.29
N LEU A 77 0.22 -7.93 1.76
CA LEU A 77 -1.23 -8.02 1.79
C LEU A 77 -1.89 -6.99 0.86
N PRO A 78 -3.15 -7.21 0.42
CA PRO A 78 -3.88 -6.24 -0.36
C PRO A 78 -4.10 -4.93 0.40
N TYR A 79 -3.70 -3.81 -0.21
CA TYR A 79 -3.95 -2.46 0.31
C TYR A 79 -5.12 -1.78 -0.39
N ALA A 80 -5.18 -1.92 -1.71
CA ALA A 80 -6.28 -1.41 -2.52
C ALA A 80 -6.72 -2.48 -3.49
N LEU A 81 -8.04 -2.62 -3.63
CA LEU A 81 -8.67 -3.61 -4.48
C LEU A 81 -9.58 -2.91 -5.49
N SER A 82 -9.40 -3.26 -6.75
CA SER A 82 -10.26 -2.80 -7.84
C SER A 82 -11.70 -3.23 -7.58
N GLY A 83 -12.64 -2.34 -7.88
CA GLY A 83 -14.05 -2.51 -7.56
C GLY A 83 -14.43 -2.23 -6.11
N ILE A 84 -13.52 -2.32 -5.13
CA ILE A 84 -13.77 -1.93 -3.72
C ILE A 84 -13.38 -0.48 -3.49
N THR A 85 -12.12 -0.15 -3.79
CA THR A 85 -11.52 1.15 -3.44
C THR A 85 -11.58 2.16 -4.57
N GLY A 86 -12.14 1.78 -5.73
CA GLY A 86 -12.09 2.56 -6.96
C GLY A 86 -10.66 2.75 -7.52
N LYS A 87 -9.67 2.03 -7.00
CA LYS A 87 -8.25 2.13 -7.41
C LYS A 87 -7.78 0.82 -8.06
N LYS A 88 -6.62 0.87 -8.70
CA LYS A 88 -5.94 -0.36 -9.17
C LYS A 88 -5.54 -1.22 -7.97
N ASN A 89 -5.34 -2.50 -8.22
CA ASN A 89 -4.86 -3.42 -7.19
C ASN A 89 -3.46 -3.00 -6.73
N PHE A 90 -3.33 -2.77 -5.43
CA PHE A 90 -2.07 -2.41 -4.77
C PHE A 90 -1.89 -3.29 -3.53
N SER A 91 -0.63 -3.60 -3.21
CA SER A 91 -0.24 -4.29 -1.99
C SER A 91 0.42 -3.33 -1.00
N ALA A 92 0.41 -3.73 0.27
CA ALA A 92 1.23 -3.12 1.31
C ALA A 92 1.86 -4.18 2.21
N ILE A 93 2.98 -3.82 2.81
CA ILE A 93 3.56 -4.49 3.96
C ILE A 93 3.44 -3.51 5.12
N ALA A 94 2.85 -3.94 6.24
CA ALA A 94 2.72 -3.14 7.45
C ALA A 94 3.38 -3.84 8.64
N LEU A 95 4.00 -3.04 9.51
CA LEU A 95 4.61 -3.46 10.75
C LEU A 95 4.27 -2.47 11.87
N VAL A 96 4.00 -3.01 13.05
CA VAL A 96 4.10 -2.28 14.32
C VAL A 96 5.42 -2.66 14.97
N LEU A 97 6.22 -1.65 15.31
CA LEU A 97 7.53 -1.82 15.92
C LEU A 97 7.40 -1.89 17.46
N LYS A 98 8.39 -2.47 18.12
CA LYS A 98 8.41 -2.60 19.60
C LYS A 98 8.33 -1.28 20.34
N ASP A 99 8.78 -0.19 19.75
CA ASP A 99 8.70 1.16 20.31
C ASP A 99 7.31 1.81 20.11
N GLY A 100 6.37 1.12 19.46
CA GLY A 100 5.04 1.63 19.13
C GLY A 100 5.00 2.49 17.86
N SER A 101 6.13 2.67 17.17
CA SER A 101 6.14 3.28 15.84
C SER A 101 5.64 2.30 14.77
N VAL A 102 5.33 2.82 13.60
CA VAL A 102 4.76 2.03 12.51
C VAL A 102 5.59 2.18 11.24
N ASN A 103 5.68 1.11 10.45
CA ASN A 103 6.24 1.12 9.11
C ASN A 103 5.21 0.54 8.13
N VAL A 104 4.82 1.32 7.11
CA VAL A 104 3.97 0.82 6.02
C VAL A 104 4.63 1.11 4.69
N GLN A 105 4.85 0.08 3.90
CA GLN A 105 5.38 0.14 2.55
C GLN A 105 4.26 -0.15 1.56
N PHE A 106 4.08 0.73 0.57
CA PHE A 106 3.03 0.62 -0.44
C PHE A 106 3.65 0.29 -1.81
N PHE A 107 3.07 -0.68 -2.51
CA PHE A 107 3.58 -1.18 -3.79
C PHE A 107 2.56 -0.96 -4.92
N SER A 108 3.06 -0.75 -6.14
CA SER A 108 2.24 -0.42 -7.30
C SER A 108 1.62 -1.62 -8.03
N GLY A 109 1.52 -2.77 -7.38
CA GLY A 109 0.95 -3.98 -7.95
C GLY A 109 0.54 -4.97 -6.86
N VAL A 110 0.27 -6.20 -7.27
CA VAL A 110 -0.21 -7.25 -6.37
C VAL A 110 0.92 -7.99 -5.64
N SER A 111 2.18 -7.76 -6.02
CA SER A 111 3.35 -8.34 -5.35
C SER A 111 4.26 -7.26 -4.76
N CYS A 112 4.88 -7.61 -3.63
CA CYS A 112 5.84 -6.77 -2.92
C CYS A 112 7.30 -7.10 -3.31
N ALA A 113 7.51 -7.75 -4.46
CA ALA A 113 8.84 -8.16 -4.93
C ALA A 113 9.69 -7.00 -5.47
N SER A 114 9.05 -5.87 -5.79
CA SER A 114 9.72 -4.67 -6.31
C SER A 114 9.95 -3.64 -5.21
N ARG A 115 10.72 -2.59 -5.47
CA ARG A 115 10.90 -1.49 -4.51
C ARG A 115 9.53 -0.84 -4.19
N PRO A 116 9.24 -0.51 -2.92
CA PRO A 116 8.03 0.22 -2.57
C PRO A 116 7.90 1.51 -3.37
N LYS A 117 6.69 1.81 -3.84
CA LYS A 117 6.36 3.09 -4.48
C LYS A 117 6.45 4.24 -3.47
N SER A 118 6.05 3.97 -2.23
CA SER A 118 6.13 4.91 -1.12
C SER A 118 6.20 4.16 0.20
N THR A 119 6.79 4.80 1.20
CA THR A 119 6.89 4.27 2.57
C THR A 119 6.45 5.35 3.54
N SER A 120 5.68 4.96 4.55
CA SER A 120 5.29 5.81 5.68
C SER A 120 5.87 5.24 6.95
N THR A 121 6.57 6.08 7.71
CA THR A 121 7.24 5.71 8.97
C THR A 121 6.86 6.66 10.11
N PRO A 122 5.58 6.74 10.50
CA PRO A 122 5.17 7.57 11.61
C PRO A 122 5.86 7.12 12.91
N SER A 123 6.45 8.08 13.61
CA SER A 123 7.13 7.85 14.90
C SER A 123 6.14 7.45 15.99
N VAL A 124 6.64 6.88 17.10
CA VAL A 124 5.80 6.62 18.28
C VAL A 124 5.00 7.86 18.70
N LYS A 125 5.64 9.05 18.74
CA LYS A 125 4.96 10.31 19.09
C LYS A 125 3.83 10.64 18.10
N THR A 126 4.04 10.35 16.82
CA THR A 126 3.03 10.58 15.77
C THR A 126 1.83 9.66 15.95
N VAL A 127 2.08 8.38 16.28
CA VAL A 127 1.05 7.37 16.51
C VAL A 127 0.28 7.65 17.81
N THR A 128 0.96 7.96 18.91
CA THR A 128 0.33 8.19 20.23
C THR A 128 -0.45 9.49 20.28
N ASN A 129 0.06 10.55 19.66
CA ASN A 129 -0.58 11.87 19.70
C ASN A 129 -1.49 12.11 18.50
N HIS A 130 -1.61 11.12 17.60
CA HIS A 130 -2.38 11.20 16.36
C HIS A 130 -2.08 12.46 15.54
N THR A 131 -0.83 12.92 15.54
CA THR A 131 -0.46 14.13 14.81
C THR A 131 -0.48 13.87 13.31
N CYS A 132 -0.92 14.85 12.53
CA CYS A 132 -0.93 14.75 11.07
C CYS A 132 0.46 14.44 10.49
N TYR A 133 0.55 13.31 9.77
CA TYR A 133 1.75 12.89 9.08
C TYR A 133 1.40 12.39 7.68
N MET A 134 1.95 13.06 6.67
CA MET A 134 1.69 12.78 5.24
C MET A 134 0.20 12.81 4.88
N SER A 135 -0.58 13.73 5.46
CA SER A 135 -2.04 13.83 5.29
C SER A 135 -2.82 12.65 5.89
N ASN A 136 -2.27 12.00 6.93
CA ASN A 136 -2.97 10.96 7.66
C ASN A 136 -2.79 11.09 9.18
N HIS A 137 -3.78 10.67 9.95
CA HIS A 137 -3.61 10.32 11.36
C HIS A 137 -3.35 8.81 11.44
N TRP A 138 -2.37 8.42 12.25
CA TRP A 138 -1.92 7.04 12.34
C TRP A 138 -2.20 6.46 13.72
N TYR A 139 -2.55 5.18 13.73
CA TYR A 139 -2.93 4.41 14.90
C TYR A 139 -2.34 3.01 14.76
N ALA A 140 -1.99 2.40 15.89
CA ALA A 140 -1.53 1.03 15.97
C ALA A 140 -2.38 0.26 16.98
N GLY A 141 -2.88 -0.90 16.56
CA GLY A 141 -3.48 -1.89 17.45
C GLY A 141 -2.48 -3.01 17.72
N VAL A 142 -2.23 -3.30 19.00
CA VAL A 142 -1.33 -4.37 19.43
C VAL A 142 -2.12 -5.40 20.22
N ASN A 143 -2.53 -6.46 19.54
CA ASN A 143 -3.25 -7.59 20.13
C ASN A 143 -2.38 -8.84 20.29
N SER A 144 -1.25 -8.89 19.57
CA SER A 144 -0.26 -9.96 19.64
C SER A 144 1.15 -9.35 19.82
N PRO A 145 1.55 -8.99 21.05
CA PRO A 145 2.84 -8.30 21.31
C PRO A 145 4.07 -9.10 20.86
N GLN A 146 3.96 -10.43 20.83
CA GLN A 146 5.01 -11.34 20.38
C GLN A 146 5.36 -11.22 18.89
N THR A 147 4.45 -10.69 18.06
CA THR A 147 4.68 -10.48 16.62
C THR A 147 5.20 -9.07 16.30
N LEU A 148 5.49 -8.25 17.32
CA LEU A 148 6.07 -6.92 17.13
C LEU A 148 7.46 -7.00 16.50
N SER A 149 7.69 -6.15 15.51
CA SER A 149 8.95 -6.13 14.79
C SER A 149 10.04 -5.39 15.56
N SER A 150 11.24 -5.99 15.57
CA SER A 150 12.46 -5.38 16.13
C SER A 150 13.27 -4.62 15.07
N VAL A 151 12.79 -4.57 13.82
CA VAL A 151 13.50 -3.95 12.69
C VAL A 151 13.37 -2.43 12.79
N THR A 152 14.49 -1.73 12.95
CA THR A 152 14.56 -0.27 12.86
C THR A 152 14.13 0.18 11.47
N THR A 153 13.39 1.29 11.38
CA THR A 153 12.80 1.86 10.15
C THR A 153 13.76 1.88 8.95
N GLY A 154 13.73 0.82 8.13
CA GLY A 154 14.60 0.68 6.99
C GLY A 154 14.32 -0.61 6.21
N ASN A 155 13.63 -0.46 5.06
CA ASN A 155 13.56 -1.43 3.98
C ASN A 155 13.34 -2.91 4.38
N VAL A 156 12.08 -3.29 4.63
CA VAL A 156 11.67 -4.71 4.68
C VAL A 156 11.62 -5.23 3.24
N SER A 157 12.79 -5.52 2.68
CA SER A 157 12.92 -6.20 1.39
C SER A 157 14.14 -7.10 1.47
N LYS A 158 13.98 -8.19 2.20
CA LYS A 158 14.71 -9.46 2.08
C LYS A 158 14.17 -10.42 3.15
N THR A 159 13.13 -11.17 2.80
CA THR A 159 12.84 -12.44 3.47
C THR A 159 13.92 -13.42 2.99
N THR A 160 14.99 -13.58 3.78
CA THR A 160 15.76 -14.82 3.77
C THR A 160 15.04 -15.79 4.67
N THR A 161 14.52 -16.86 4.07
CA THR A 161 14.06 -18.06 4.76
C THR A 161 15.16 -18.51 5.72
N ALA A 162 14.96 -18.31 7.02
CA ALA A 162 15.77 -18.92 8.06
C ALA A 162 14.89 -19.97 8.71
N SER A 163 15.17 -21.22 8.38
CA SER A 163 14.57 -22.41 8.94
C SER A 163 14.72 -22.41 10.46
N SER A 164 13.63 -22.79 11.12
CA SER A 164 13.53 -23.14 12.52
C SER A 164 14.62 -24.13 12.96
N SER A 165 15.30 -23.82 14.05
CA SER A 165 15.90 -24.81 14.93
C SER A 165 15.77 -24.26 16.35
N ASP A 166 14.84 -24.87 17.08
CA ASP A 166 14.75 -24.79 18.53
C ASP A 166 16.09 -25.25 19.13
N ASP A 167 16.66 -24.46 20.04
CA ASP A 167 17.21 -25.05 21.26
C ASP A 167 17.23 -24.00 22.37
N ASP A 168 16.77 -24.47 23.51
CA ASP A 168 16.61 -23.80 24.79
C ASP A 168 17.99 -23.58 25.41
N THR A 169 18.24 -22.41 26.00
CA THR A 169 19.12 -22.29 27.18
C THR A 169 19.00 -20.91 27.79
N ILE A 170 18.34 -20.90 28.95
CA ILE A 170 18.50 -19.94 30.03
C ILE A 170 20.00 -19.73 30.33
N VAL A 171 20.45 -18.49 30.59
CA VAL A 171 21.37 -18.10 31.70
C VAL A 171 21.76 -16.60 31.66
N HIS A 172 21.48 -15.95 32.79
CA HIS A 172 22.15 -14.83 33.48
C HIS A 172 22.60 -13.51 32.80
N GLN A 173 21.95 -12.47 33.32
CA GLN A 173 22.44 -11.17 33.77
C GLN A 173 23.94 -11.11 34.18
N LEU A 174 24.72 -10.24 33.54
CA LEU A 174 25.85 -9.52 34.12
C LEU A 174 26.06 -8.20 33.36
N GLY A 175 26.16 -7.10 34.11
CA GLY A 175 26.38 -5.77 33.58
C GLY A 175 27.85 -5.38 33.49
N VAL A 176 28.03 -4.12 33.07
CA VAL A 176 29.28 -3.34 32.99
C VAL A 176 30.09 -3.73 31.74
N GLU A 177 30.42 -2.86 30.78
CA GLU A 177 31.19 -1.62 30.90
C GLU A 177 31.09 -0.83 29.58
N SER A 178 31.10 0.50 29.67
CA SER A 178 31.17 1.41 28.52
C SER A 178 32.59 1.47 27.98
N ASP A 179 32.79 1.32 26.67
CA ASP A 179 34.01 1.81 26.04
C ASP A 179 33.74 2.41 24.65
N SER A 180 34.15 3.67 24.54
CA SER A 180 34.13 4.50 23.35
C SER A 180 35.43 4.34 22.57
N SER A 181 35.35 3.92 21.31
CA SER A 181 36.43 4.09 20.33
C SER A 181 35.78 4.25 18.95
N GLY A 182 35.82 5.40 18.28
CA GLY A 182 37.04 6.15 17.98
C GLY A 182 37.65 5.60 16.69
N TRP A 183 36.96 5.73 15.55
CA TRP A 183 37.46 5.22 14.27
C TRP A 183 38.59 6.11 13.74
N ARG A 184 39.84 5.66 13.97
CA ARG A 184 41.02 6.13 13.25
C ARG A 184 41.28 5.26 12.03
N LEU A 185 41.41 5.91 10.88
CA LEU A 185 41.92 5.33 9.63
C LEU A 185 43.44 5.13 9.69
N GLN A 186 43.91 3.98 9.21
CA GLN A 186 45.19 3.69 8.51
C GLN A 186 45.20 2.17 8.26
N GLY A 187 45.46 1.57 7.09
CA GLY A 187 45.73 2.04 5.74
C GLY A 187 45.89 0.84 4.78
N ALA A 188 45.89 1.17 3.48
CA ALA A 188 46.45 0.44 2.33
C ALA A 188 45.72 -0.78 1.68
N THR A 189 45.51 -0.62 0.36
CA THR A 189 45.17 -1.57 -0.73
C THR A 189 43.71 -2.05 -0.79
N LEU A 190 42.91 -1.81 -1.85
CA LEU A 190 43.16 -1.96 -3.29
C LEU A 190 42.47 -0.86 -4.13
N ILE A 191 43.24 -0.18 -4.97
CA ILE A 191 42.76 0.60 -6.12
C ILE A 191 42.63 -0.38 -7.29
N THR A 192 41.41 -0.76 -7.65
CA THR A 192 41.01 -1.16 -9.01
C THR A 192 39.49 -1.33 -9.02
N VAL A 193 38.74 -0.36 -9.55
CA VAL A 193 37.55 -0.44 -10.43
C VAL A 193 36.94 0.97 -10.52
N ILE A 194 37.64 1.92 -11.17
CA ILE A 194 37.05 3.20 -11.63
C ILE A 194 37.51 3.52 -13.06
N VAL A 195 37.61 2.49 -13.91
CA VAL A 195 37.85 2.69 -15.36
C VAL A 195 36.69 2.14 -16.19
N VAL A 196 35.95 1.15 -15.68
CA VAL A 196 34.80 0.55 -16.38
C VAL A 196 33.58 1.48 -16.40
N SER A 197 33.41 2.34 -15.38
CA SER A 197 32.26 3.26 -15.28
C SER A 197 32.31 4.42 -16.29
N ALA A 198 33.51 4.90 -16.65
CA ALA A 198 33.67 5.97 -17.64
C ALA A 198 33.41 5.49 -19.08
N ALA A 199 33.81 4.26 -19.42
CA ALA A 199 33.57 3.69 -20.75
C ALA A 199 32.08 3.38 -20.98
N LEU A 200 31.38 2.88 -19.95
CA LEU A 200 29.95 2.56 -20.05
C LEU A 200 29.08 3.82 -20.19
N THR A 201 29.43 4.92 -19.53
CA THR A 201 28.69 6.19 -19.66
C THR A 201 28.84 6.81 -21.03
N LEU A 202 30.05 6.81 -21.61
CA LEU A 202 30.28 7.29 -22.98
C LEU A 202 29.56 6.44 -24.03
N GLY A 203 29.55 5.11 -23.85
CA GLY A 203 28.80 4.19 -24.72
C GLY A 203 27.29 4.44 -24.70
N PHE A 204 26.71 4.67 -23.52
CA PHE A 204 25.27 4.94 -23.38
C PHE A 204 24.86 6.27 -24.03
N VAL A 205 25.67 7.32 -23.87
CA VAL A 205 25.42 8.63 -24.48
C VAL A 205 25.51 8.55 -26.00
N ALA A 206 26.53 7.87 -26.54
CA ALA A 206 26.68 7.65 -27.98
C ALA A 206 25.49 6.84 -28.56
N PHE A 207 25.02 5.81 -27.84
CA PHE A 207 23.87 5.01 -28.24
C PHE A 207 22.57 5.82 -28.29
N ILE A 208 22.32 6.69 -27.30
CA ILE A 208 21.14 7.56 -27.28
C ILE A 208 21.16 8.56 -28.45
N ILE A 209 22.32 9.18 -28.73
CA ILE A 209 22.48 10.12 -29.84
C ILE A 209 22.28 9.39 -31.19
N TRP A 210 22.85 8.20 -31.34
CA TRP A 210 22.71 7.40 -32.57
C TRP A 210 21.27 6.95 -32.80
N ARG A 211 20.58 6.47 -31.76
CA ARG A 211 19.16 6.06 -31.86
C ARG A 211 18.24 7.24 -32.20
N ARG A 212 18.54 8.44 -31.69
CA ARG A 212 17.81 9.67 -32.05
C ARG A 212 18.06 10.12 -33.50
N ARG A 213 19.29 9.99 -34.01
CA ARG A 213 19.61 10.33 -35.41
C ARG A 213 19.03 9.32 -36.42
N SER A 214 18.96 8.03 -36.05
CA SER A 214 18.37 6.99 -36.90
C SER A 214 16.86 7.19 -37.12
N LYS A 215 16.13 7.70 -36.12
CA LYS A 215 14.72 8.07 -36.27
C LYS A 215 14.50 9.29 -37.19
N LYS A 216 15.46 10.22 -37.27
CA LYS A 216 15.39 11.36 -38.20
C LYS A 216 15.64 10.96 -39.66
N LYS A 217 16.44 9.92 -39.91
CA LYS A 217 16.66 9.40 -41.27
C LYS A 217 15.43 8.70 -41.87
N LYS A 218 14.49 8.22 -41.04
CA LYS A 218 13.24 7.61 -41.50
C LYS A 218 12.13 8.62 -41.83
N GLN A 219 12.30 9.91 -41.55
CA GLN A 219 11.30 10.93 -41.90
C GLN A 219 11.62 11.70 -43.19
N LEU A 220 12.84 11.59 -43.73
CA LEU A 220 13.21 12.19 -45.03
C LEU A 220 12.77 11.36 -46.26
N GLN A 221 12.08 10.23 -46.06
CA GLN A 221 11.49 9.41 -47.13
C GLN A 221 9.95 9.34 -47.10
N ARG A 222 9.28 10.05 -46.18
CA ARG A 222 7.80 10.09 -46.10
C ARG A 222 7.24 11.49 -46.41
N GLY A 223 7.89 12.17 -47.35
CA GLY A 223 7.42 13.42 -47.95
C GLY A 223 6.97 13.17 -49.38
N SER A 224 5.89 12.41 -49.57
CA SER A 224 5.07 12.38 -50.79
C SER A 224 3.98 11.32 -50.60
N GLN A 225 2.80 11.73 -50.13
CA GLN A 225 1.52 11.30 -50.70
C GLN A 225 0.39 12.07 -50.03
N PHE A 226 -0.13 13.01 -50.81
CA PHE A 226 -1.44 13.62 -50.75
C PHE A 226 -2.52 12.58 -51.13
N VAL A 227 -3.77 12.84 -50.72
CA VAL A 227 -5.09 12.39 -51.27
C VAL A 227 -6.05 11.95 -50.15
N GLN A 228 -6.84 12.92 -49.68
CA GLN A 228 -8.32 12.95 -49.68
C GLN A 228 -9.08 11.60 -49.69
N THR A 229 -10.01 11.42 -48.74
CA THR A 229 -11.47 11.33 -49.01
C THR A 229 -12.29 11.28 -47.72
N ASP A 230 -13.31 12.13 -47.68
CA ASP A 230 -14.54 12.05 -46.90
C ASP A 230 -15.20 10.67 -46.93
N SER A 231 -15.89 10.30 -45.85
CA SER A 231 -17.08 9.44 -45.89
C SER A 231 -17.90 9.56 -44.59
N SER A 232 -18.95 10.36 -44.68
CA SER A 232 -20.33 10.16 -44.20
C SER A 232 -20.60 9.07 -43.16
N ILE A 233 -21.10 9.46 -41.98
CA ILE A 233 -21.82 8.57 -41.06
C ILE A 233 -23.30 8.98 -41.08
N ALA A 234 -24.14 8.04 -41.52
CA ALA A 234 -25.58 8.15 -41.55
C ALA A 234 -26.17 8.09 -40.13
N MET A 235 -27.23 8.87 -39.94
CA MET A 235 -28.08 8.91 -38.76
C MET A 235 -28.91 7.63 -38.64
N MET A 236 -29.06 7.11 -37.43
CA MET A 236 -30.08 6.11 -37.10
C MET A 236 -30.81 6.57 -35.83
N GLU A 237 -32.14 6.57 -35.95
CA GLU A 237 -33.18 6.86 -34.95
C GLU A 237 -32.90 6.38 -33.52
N PRO A 238 -33.38 7.13 -32.51
CA PRO A 238 -33.83 6.58 -31.25
C PRO A 238 -35.36 6.66 -31.17
N ASP A 239 -36.05 5.54 -30.98
CA ASP A 239 -37.33 5.60 -30.29
C ASP A 239 -37.62 4.34 -29.48
N ASP A 240 -38.18 4.62 -28.31
CA ASP A 240 -38.99 3.78 -27.44
C ASP A 240 -38.36 2.53 -26.81
N GLN A 241 -38.11 2.59 -25.50
CA GLN A 241 -38.89 1.79 -24.54
C GLN A 241 -39.01 2.48 -23.18
N VAL A 242 -40.26 2.87 -22.90
CA VAL A 242 -40.80 3.25 -21.60
C VAL A 242 -41.02 1.99 -20.77
N TYR A 243 -40.35 1.86 -19.63
CA TYR A 243 -40.86 1.08 -18.49
C TYR A 243 -40.52 1.80 -17.18
N LEU A 244 -41.40 2.73 -16.80
CA LEU A 244 -41.51 3.26 -15.45
C LEU A 244 -42.49 2.38 -14.67
N ALA A 245 -41.97 1.49 -13.82
CA ALA A 245 -42.74 0.87 -12.76
C ALA A 245 -42.27 1.43 -11.41
N LYS A 246 -43.15 2.20 -10.74
CA LYS A 246 -43.00 2.65 -9.34
C LYS A 246 -43.24 1.47 -8.36
N PRO A 247 -42.80 1.58 -7.09
CA PRO A 247 -42.38 0.46 -6.26
C PRO A 247 -43.51 -0.10 -5.38
N PRO A 248 -43.37 -1.33 -4.86
CA PRO A 248 -43.99 -1.72 -3.62
C PRO A 248 -43.11 -1.32 -2.43
N SER A 249 -43.73 -0.56 -1.53
CA SER A 249 -43.30 -0.30 -0.15
C SER A 249 -43.25 -1.60 0.67
N THR A 250 -42.54 -1.53 1.80
CA THR A 250 -42.52 -2.45 2.97
C THR A 250 -41.80 -3.79 2.86
N ARG A 251 -40.56 -3.84 3.36
CA ARG A 251 -40.20 -4.51 4.63
C ARG A 251 -38.80 -4.07 5.06
N GLN A 252 -38.71 -3.40 6.20
CA GLN A 252 -37.46 -3.24 6.94
C GLN A 252 -36.99 -4.63 7.36
N PHE A 253 -36.04 -5.20 6.63
CA PHE A 253 -35.13 -6.19 7.20
C PHE A 253 -33.94 -5.41 7.73
N GLN A 254 -33.98 -5.17 9.04
CA GLN A 254 -32.81 -4.83 9.82
C GLN A 254 -31.86 -6.04 9.71
N PRO A 255 -30.68 -5.95 9.08
CA PRO A 255 -29.71 -7.01 9.21
C PRO A 255 -29.12 -6.86 10.60
N GLN A 256 -29.44 -7.85 11.43
CA GLN A 256 -28.75 -8.09 12.67
C GLN A 256 -27.25 -8.15 12.44
N SER A 257 -26.56 -7.62 13.43
CA SER A 257 -25.16 -7.72 13.75
C SER A 257 -24.48 -9.04 13.37
N SER A 258 -23.15 -8.95 13.24
CA SER A 258 -22.18 -10.05 13.34
C SER A 258 -21.90 -10.86 12.07
N SER A 259 -20.83 -10.48 11.36
CA SER A 259 -19.68 -11.37 11.20
C SER A 259 -18.56 -10.58 10.51
N THR A 260 -17.54 -10.27 11.30
CA THR A 260 -16.21 -9.82 10.86
C THR A 260 -15.78 -10.63 9.62
N CYS A 261 -15.41 -9.98 8.51
CA CYS A 261 -14.74 -10.67 7.40
C CYS A 261 -13.45 -11.24 7.97
N SER A 262 -13.44 -12.53 8.30
CA SER A 262 -12.24 -13.21 8.74
C SER A 262 -11.24 -13.18 7.57
N THR A 263 -10.14 -12.46 7.76
CA THR A 263 -9.02 -12.44 6.82
C THR A 263 -8.20 -13.69 7.00
N ILE A 264 -8.74 -14.84 6.61
CA ILE A 264 -7.98 -16.10 6.59
C ILE A 264 -7.95 -16.54 5.12
N PRO A 265 -6.76 -16.71 4.52
CA PRO A 265 -6.66 -17.43 3.26
C PRO A 265 -7.02 -18.90 3.52
N GLU A 266 -7.96 -19.46 2.74
CA GLU A 266 -8.04 -20.93 2.58
C GLU A 266 -6.83 -21.46 1.80
#